data_AF-A0A101F0E9-F1
#
_entry.id   AF-A0A101F0E9-F1
#
_cell.length_a   1.000
_cell.length_b   1.000
_cell.length_c   1.000
_cell.angle_alpha   90.00
_cell.angle_beta   90.00
_cell.angle_gamma   90.00
#
_symmetry.space_group_name_H-M   'P 1'
#
loop_
_entity.id
_entity.type
_entity.pdbx_description
1 polymer ?
#
loop_
_entity_poly.entity_id
_entity_poly.type
_entity_poly.pdbx_seq_one_letter_code
_entity_poly.pdbx_strand_id
1 'polypeptide(L)'
;GAIKLAKGIEGKKFIIYVDNNLTNTTEVLGTLVKTRNVIILKSQLMNNGTAERIRERIRERVRDGNITEENLEVTPEMAWQAIEFAINRTETAKEMLDNLTIPAATKLLELAEEKIQIANESYNEGNYGKAYGQAIAAKAHAEAIIKLASKEWKNVLHARVNTQLEREIHKLEVKIKVLEKAGIDVTEIKTRLESAKNAIQSADYETAKELIEEAKNMLRDAFIQGRGKIRGMNLPGGTGRGRP
;
A
#
# COMPACT_ATOMS: atom_id res chain seq x y z
N GLY A 1 -2.96 -25.35 25.65
CA GLY A 1 -2.03 -24.21 25.78
C GLY A 1 -1.29 -23.87 24.48
N ALA A 2 -1.98 -23.83 23.34
CA ALA A 2 -1.39 -23.61 22.01
C ALA A 2 -1.29 -22.12 21.59
N ILE A 3 -1.92 -21.22 22.36
CA ILE A 3 -1.90 -19.76 22.14
C ILE A 3 -0.49 -19.15 22.35
N LYS A 4 0.46 -19.90 22.93
CA LYS A 4 1.82 -19.40 23.22
C LYS A 4 2.83 -19.52 22.08
N LEU A 5 2.65 -20.38 21.07
CA LEU A 5 3.67 -20.56 20.01
C LEU A 5 3.51 -19.61 18.82
N ALA A 6 2.29 -19.15 18.50
CA ALA A 6 2.10 -18.02 17.58
C ALA A 6 2.48 -16.67 18.23
N LYS A 7 2.54 -16.58 19.56
CA LYS A 7 3.02 -15.42 20.32
C LYS A 7 4.55 -15.27 20.34
N GLY A 8 5.32 -16.26 19.91
CA GLY A 8 6.80 -16.22 19.89
C GLY A 8 7.40 -15.61 18.62
N ILE A 9 6.57 -15.29 17.63
CA ILE A 9 6.99 -14.68 16.37
C ILE A 9 6.87 -13.16 16.50
N GLU A 10 7.66 -12.58 17.42
CA GLU A 10 7.87 -11.14 17.48
C GLU A 10 8.97 -10.75 16.47
N GLY A 11 8.67 -9.79 15.60
CA GLY A 11 9.55 -9.29 14.54
C GLY A 11 9.19 -9.77 13.12
N LYS A 12 9.87 -9.22 12.10
CA LYS A 12 9.69 -9.58 10.68
C LYS A 12 10.29 -10.96 10.36
N LYS A 13 9.69 -12.03 10.87
CA LYS A 13 10.10 -13.42 10.60
C LYS A 13 9.21 -14.02 9.52
N PHE A 14 9.81 -14.54 8.44
CA PHE A 14 9.08 -15.22 7.37
C PHE A 14 9.09 -16.73 7.58
N ILE A 15 7.92 -17.35 7.53
CA ILE A 15 7.74 -18.79 7.69
C ILE A 15 7.66 -19.41 6.32
N ILE A 16 8.52 -20.38 6.03
CA ILE A 16 8.51 -21.13 4.78
C ILE A 16 8.26 -22.59 5.12
N TYR A 17 7.11 -23.10 4.69
CA TYR A 17 6.86 -24.53 4.67
C TYR A 17 7.44 -25.13 3.40
N VAL A 18 8.09 -26.30 3.53
CA VAL A 18 8.65 -27.00 2.39
C VAL A 18 8.41 -28.50 2.47
N ASP A 19 8.04 -29.08 1.34
CA ASP A 19 7.94 -30.52 1.11
C ASP A 19 8.92 -30.96 -0.01
N ASN A 20 8.92 -32.24 -0.37
CA ASN A 20 9.80 -32.78 -1.41
C ASN A 20 9.48 -32.27 -2.83
N ASN A 21 8.34 -31.61 -3.05
CA ASN A 21 7.91 -31.03 -4.32
C ASN A 21 8.25 -29.52 -4.33
N LEU A 22 9.54 -29.28 -4.53
CA LEU A 22 10.33 -28.04 -4.47
C LEU A 22 9.85 -26.77 -5.23
N THR A 23 8.60 -26.61 -5.64
CA THR A 23 8.32 -25.83 -6.86
C THR A 23 7.64 -24.46 -6.76
N ASN A 24 7.42 -23.81 -5.60
CA ASN A 24 6.89 -22.43 -5.70
C ASN A 24 7.19 -21.41 -4.59
N THR A 25 7.62 -21.80 -3.40
CA THR A 25 7.92 -20.83 -2.32
C THR A 25 9.21 -20.04 -2.56
N THR A 26 10.13 -20.59 -3.36
CA THR A 26 11.40 -19.91 -3.71
C THR A 26 11.19 -18.72 -4.66
N GLU A 27 10.16 -18.67 -5.49
CA GLU A 27 9.93 -17.50 -6.36
C GLU A 27 9.41 -16.29 -5.55
N VAL A 28 8.57 -16.57 -4.55
CA VAL A 28 8.02 -15.59 -3.59
C VAL A 28 9.10 -14.96 -2.71
N LEU A 29 10.22 -15.66 -2.47
CA LEU A 29 11.41 -15.15 -1.78
C LEU A 29 12.08 -13.96 -2.50
N GLY A 30 12.02 -13.91 -3.83
CA GLY A 30 12.63 -12.83 -4.62
C GLY A 30 11.94 -11.47 -4.42
N THR A 31 10.65 -11.48 -4.08
CA THR A 31 9.84 -10.27 -3.93
C THR A 31 9.72 -9.77 -2.48
N LEU A 32 10.04 -10.60 -1.48
CA LEU A 32 9.74 -10.30 -0.07
C LEU A 32 10.91 -9.81 0.80
N VAL A 33 12.18 -10.11 0.47
CA VAL A 33 13.19 -10.17 1.54
C VAL A 33 14.11 -8.95 1.61
N LYS A 34 13.59 -7.87 2.22
CA LYS A 34 14.36 -7.05 3.19
C LYS A 34 14.23 -7.63 4.62
N THR A 35 14.01 -8.94 4.74
CA THR A 35 13.81 -9.62 6.01
C THR A 35 15.07 -10.34 6.45
N ARG A 36 15.55 -10.00 7.65
CA ARG A 36 16.76 -10.55 8.23
C ARG A 36 16.52 -11.87 8.97
N ASN A 37 15.28 -12.35 9.10
CA ASN A 37 14.98 -13.55 9.87
C ASN A 37 14.03 -14.46 9.08
N VAL A 38 14.43 -15.69 8.83
CA VAL A 38 13.64 -16.72 8.13
C VAL A 38 13.57 -17.96 8.99
N ILE A 39 12.37 -18.49 9.19
CA ILE A 39 12.14 -19.78 9.86
C ILE A 39 11.69 -20.77 8.79
N ILE A 40 12.47 -21.85 8.63
CA ILE A 40 12.12 -22.97 7.75
C ILE A 40 11.40 -24.02 8.61
N LEU A 41 10.14 -24.31 8.27
CA LEU A 41 9.39 -25.37 8.93
C LEU A 41 9.61 -26.67 8.17
N LYS A 42 10.24 -27.64 8.83
CA LYS A 42 10.54 -28.93 8.24
C LYS A 42 9.35 -29.86 8.35
N SER A 43 8.83 -30.30 7.20
CA SER A 43 7.88 -31.40 7.15
C SER A 43 8.54 -32.73 7.53
N GLN A 44 7.82 -33.61 8.22
CA GLN A 44 8.27 -34.98 8.52
C GLN A 44 8.57 -35.81 7.26
N LEU A 45 7.98 -35.43 6.13
CA LEU A 45 8.18 -36.08 4.83
C LEU A 45 9.44 -35.54 4.10
N MET A 46 10.08 -34.49 4.59
CA MET A 46 11.22 -33.85 3.94
C MET A 46 12.53 -34.59 4.25
N ASN A 47 13.23 -35.03 3.20
CA ASN A 47 14.56 -35.61 3.37
C ASN A 47 15.62 -34.51 3.64
N ASN A 48 16.74 -34.89 4.28
CA ASN A 48 17.80 -33.93 4.65
C ASN A 48 18.43 -33.23 3.45
N GLY A 49 18.52 -33.88 2.29
CA GLY A 49 19.11 -33.28 1.08
C GLY A 49 18.25 -32.16 0.48
N THR A 50 16.92 -32.30 0.54
CA THR A 50 15.97 -31.25 0.13
C THR A 50 16.10 -30.04 1.05
N ALA A 51 16.12 -30.28 2.37
CA ALA A 51 16.26 -29.23 3.38
C ALA A 51 17.50 -28.36 3.15
N GLU A 52 18.66 -28.98 2.93
CA GLU A 52 19.92 -28.26 2.67
C GLU A 52 19.86 -27.42 1.38
N ARG A 53 19.28 -27.95 0.29
CA ARG A 53 19.16 -27.19 -0.97
C ARG A 53 18.30 -25.94 -0.82
N ILE A 54 17.24 -26.00 -0.01
CA ILE A 54 16.38 -24.85 0.26
C ILE A 54 17.10 -23.84 1.14
N ARG A 55 17.80 -24.32 2.17
CA ARG A 55 18.59 -23.48 3.04
C ARG A 55 19.64 -22.71 2.24
N GLU A 56 20.33 -23.36 1.32
CA GLU A 56 21.34 -22.73 0.45
C GLU A 56 20.71 -21.64 -0.43
N ARG A 57 19.59 -21.94 -1.09
CA ARG A 57 18.84 -20.96 -1.90
C ARG A 57 18.34 -19.76 -1.11
N ILE A 58 17.95 -19.97 0.15
CA ILE A 58 17.54 -18.88 1.04
C ILE A 58 18.76 -18.05 1.45
N ARG A 59 19.89 -18.69 1.83
CA ARG A 59 21.14 -17.99 2.19
C ARG A 59 21.66 -17.10 1.08
N GLU A 60 21.63 -17.56 -0.17
CA GLU A 60 22.06 -16.76 -1.34
C GLU A 60 21.30 -15.43 -1.46
N ARG A 61 20.03 -15.40 -1.02
CA ARG A 61 19.13 -14.25 -1.15
C ARG A 61 19.02 -13.43 0.13
N VAL A 62 19.28 -14.05 1.28
CA VAL A 62 19.27 -13.41 2.61
C VAL A 62 20.70 -13.32 3.13
N ARG A 63 21.52 -12.47 2.48
CA ARG A 63 22.97 -12.38 2.70
C ARG A 63 23.41 -12.14 4.15
N ASP A 64 22.57 -11.49 4.97
CA ASP A 64 22.84 -11.14 6.38
C ASP A 64 21.71 -11.56 7.35
N GLY A 65 21.03 -12.67 7.07
CA GLY A 65 19.87 -13.11 7.86
C GLY A 65 20.11 -14.32 8.77
N ASN A 66 19.43 -14.35 9.91
CA ASN A 66 19.33 -15.53 10.75
C ASN A 66 18.30 -16.50 10.16
N ILE A 67 18.74 -17.72 9.85
CA ILE A 67 17.91 -18.78 9.30
C ILE A 67 17.87 -19.90 10.33
N THR A 68 16.68 -20.15 10.91
CA THR A 68 16.48 -21.20 11.90
C THR A 68 15.53 -22.27 11.37
N GLU A 69 15.74 -23.51 11.81
CA GLU A 69 14.88 -24.64 11.48
C GLU A 69 14.11 -25.09 12.71
N GLU A 70 12.80 -25.27 12.54
CA GLU A 70 11.95 -25.82 13.57
C GLU A 70 11.20 -27.04 13.01
N ASN A 71 11.25 -28.13 13.78
CA ASN A 71 10.36 -29.28 13.55
C ASN A 71 9.03 -28.94 14.21
N LEU A 72 8.04 -28.60 13.38
CA LEU A 72 6.69 -28.32 13.85
C LEU A 72 5.81 -29.53 13.54
N GLU A 73 5.28 -30.17 14.58
CA GLU A 73 4.21 -31.14 14.41
C GLU A 73 2.91 -30.39 14.15
N VAL A 74 2.40 -30.50 12.92
CA VAL A 74 1.21 -29.79 12.49
C VAL A 74 -0.02 -30.62 12.84
N THR A 75 -0.87 -30.11 13.74
CA THR A 75 -2.15 -30.75 14.08
C THR A 75 -3.24 -30.41 13.05
N PRO A 76 -4.34 -31.19 12.98
CA PRO A 76 -5.50 -30.86 12.15
C PRO A 76 -6.02 -29.44 12.43
N GLU A 77 -6.17 -29.07 13.70
CA GLU A 77 -6.69 -27.76 14.09
C GLU A 77 -5.80 -26.62 13.60
N MET A 78 -4.48 -26.81 13.63
CA MET A 78 -3.52 -25.83 13.11
C MET A 78 -3.64 -25.67 11.58
N ALA A 79 -3.77 -26.78 10.86
CA ALA A 79 -3.94 -26.76 9.41
C ALA A 79 -5.25 -26.08 9.01
N TRP A 80 -6.35 -26.40 9.69
CA TRP A 80 -7.65 -25.76 9.46
C TRP A 80 -7.61 -24.26 9.71
N GLN A 81 -7.04 -23.82 10.84
CA GLN A 81 -6.88 -22.40 11.14
C GLN A 81 -6.04 -21.67 10.08
N ALA A 82 -4.97 -22.30 9.60
CA ALA A 82 -4.14 -21.72 8.54
C ALA A 82 -4.94 -21.54 7.24
N ILE A 83 -5.76 -22.52 6.86
CA ILE A 83 -6.65 -22.45 5.69
C ILE A 83 -7.66 -21.31 5.84
N GLU A 84 -8.34 -21.23 7.00
CA GLU A 84 -9.30 -20.17 7.27
C GLU A 84 -8.66 -18.77 7.18
N PHE A 85 -7.47 -18.60 7.76
CA PHE A 85 -6.72 -17.35 7.64
C PHE A 85 -6.33 -17.03 6.20
N ALA A 86 -5.94 -18.04 5.41
CA ALA A 86 -5.60 -17.85 4.01
C ALA A 86 -6.82 -17.41 3.19
N ILE A 87 -7.99 -18.03 3.40
CA ILE A 87 -9.26 -17.68 2.75
C ILE A 87 -9.63 -16.23 3.07
N ASN A 88 -9.74 -15.89 4.37
CA ASN A 88 -10.11 -14.54 4.80
C ASN A 88 -9.16 -13.47 4.24
N ARG A 89 -7.85 -13.78 4.20
CA ARG A 89 -6.86 -12.84 3.68
C ARG A 89 -6.94 -12.69 2.16
N THR A 90 -7.24 -13.77 1.45
CA THR A 90 -7.44 -13.75 0.00
C THR A 90 -8.71 -13.01 -0.37
N GLU A 91 -9.79 -13.14 0.40
CA GLU A 91 -11.01 -12.33 0.23
C GLU A 91 -10.73 -10.84 0.43
N THR A 92 -10.02 -10.47 1.51
CA THR A 92 -9.58 -9.08 1.72
C THR A 92 -8.77 -8.57 0.51
N ALA A 93 -7.88 -9.41 -0.03
CA ALA A 93 -7.07 -9.05 -1.19
C ALA A 93 -7.93 -8.81 -2.45
N LYS A 94 -8.99 -9.61 -2.67
CA LYS A 94 -9.96 -9.42 -3.76
C LYS A 94 -10.71 -8.11 -3.62
N GLU A 95 -11.25 -7.83 -2.44
CA GLU A 95 -11.98 -6.57 -2.17
C GLU A 95 -11.11 -5.34 -2.45
N MET A 96 -9.83 -5.40 -2.08
CA MET A 96 -8.90 -4.30 -2.35
C MET A 96 -8.57 -4.11 -3.84
N LEU A 97 -8.70 -5.16 -4.65
CA LEU A 97 -8.46 -5.14 -6.10
C LEU A 97 -9.69 -4.78 -6.93
N ASP A 98 -10.90 -4.82 -6.37
CA ASP A 98 -12.17 -4.67 -7.10
C ASP A 98 -12.25 -3.39 -7.97
N ASN A 99 -11.46 -2.36 -7.63
CA ASN A 99 -11.38 -1.09 -8.37
C ASN A 99 -9.95 -0.72 -8.82
N LEU A 100 -9.01 -1.68 -8.81
CA LEU A 100 -7.61 -1.45 -9.17
C LEU A 100 -7.13 -2.45 -10.22
N THR A 101 -6.58 -1.94 -11.32
CA THR A 101 -5.93 -2.79 -12.33
C THR A 101 -4.44 -2.93 -12.04
N ILE A 102 -4.05 -4.02 -11.37
CA ILE A 102 -2.65 -4.34 -11.09
C ILE A 102 -2.33 -5.71 -11.71
N PRO A 103 -1.72 -5.78 -12.91
CA PRO A 103 -1.51 -7.05 -13.62
C PRO A 103 -0.75 -8.12 -12.80
N ALA A 104 0.24 -7.68 -12.01
CA ALA A 104 0.99 -8.57 -11.14
C ALA A 104 0.15 -9.14 -9.98
N ALA A 105 -0.89 -8.42 -9.55
CA ALA A 105 -1.77 -8.85 -8.46
C ALA A 105 -2.77 -9.92 -8.93
N THR A 106 -3.23 -9.87 -10.18
CA THR A 106 -4.11 -10.89 -10.77
C THR A 106 -3.46 -12.27 -10.75
N LYS A 107 -2.20 -12.37 -11.23
CA LYS A 107 -1.46 -13.64 -11.21
C LYS A 107 -1.21 -14.16 -9.79
N LEU A 108 -0.96 -13.26 -8.83
CA LEU A 108 -0.79 -13.64 -7.43
C LEU A 108 -2.10 -14.13 -6.81
N LEU A 109 -3.24 -13.58 -7.23
CA LEU A 109 -4.56 -13.98 -6.74
C LEU A 109 -4.89 -15.40 -7.19
N GLU A 110 -4.67 -15.71 -8.48
CA GLU A 110 -4.84 -17.05 -9.03
C GLU A 110 -3.99 -18.08 -8.27
N LEU A 111 -2.72 -17.75 -8.01
CA LEU A 111 -1.83 -18.60 -7.20
C LEU A 111 -2.34 -18.77 -5.77
N ALA A 112 -2.87 -17.72 -5.13
CA ALA A 112 -3.42 -17.83 -3.78
C ALA A 112 -4.63 -18.77 -3.73
N GLU A 113 -5.53 -18.69 -4.72
CA GLU A 113 -6.71 -19.55 -4.85
C GLU A 113 -6.35 -21.01 -5.11
N GLU A 114 -5.43 -21.27 -6.05
CA GLU A 114 -4.92 -22.61 -6.32
C GLU A 114 -4.33 -23.24 -5.05
N LYS A 115 -3.57 -22.46 -4.28
CA LYS A 115 -2.96 -22.92 -3.02
C LYS A 115 -3.99 -23.21 -1.94
N ILE A 116 -5.06 -22.43 -1.84
CA ILE A 116 -6.19 -22.72 -0.94
C ILE A 116 -6.88 -24.02 -1.34
N GLN A 117 -7.10 -24.24 -2.64
CA GLN A 117 -7.69 -25.48 -3.13
C GLN A 117 -6.85 -26.70 -2.73
N ILE A 118 -5.55 -26.69 -3.04
CA ILE A 118 -4.64 -27.78 -2.68
C ILE A 118 -4.58 -27.98 -1.16
N ALA A 119 -4.64 -26.89 -0.38
CA ALA A 119 -4.66 -26.95 1.07
C ALA A 119 -5.90 -27.70 1.60
N ASN A 120 -7.08 -27.40 1.07
CA ASN A 120 -8.34 -28.08 1.42
C ASN A 120 -8.32 -29.56 1.03
N GLU A 121 -7.87 -29.89 -0.18
CA GLU A 121 -7.72 -31.27 -0.64
C GLU A 121 -6.78 -32.06 0.28
N SER A 122 -5.61 -31.49 0.58
CA SER A 122 -4.62 -32.12 1.46
C SER A 122 -5.13 -32.29 2.90
N TYR A 123 -5.96 -31.36 3.38
CA TYR A 123 -6.60 -31.45 4.69
C TYR A 123 -7.56 -32.63 4.76
N ASN A 124 -8.40 -32.79 3.74
CA ASN A 124 -9.39 -33.87 3.64
C ASN A 124 -8.72 -35.25 3.49
N GLU A 125 -7.53 -35.31 2.89
CA GLU A 125 -6.68 -36.51 2.80
C GLU A 125 -5.94 -36.84 4.11
N GLY A 126 -6.06 -36.01 5.15
CA GLY A 126 -5.32 -36.18 6.41
C GLY A 126 -3.86 -35.73 6.34
N ASN A 127 -3.43 -35.10 5.24
CA ASN A 127 -2.08 -34.57 5.07
C ASN A 127 -1.98 -33.13 5.62
N TYR A 128 -2.08 -33.01 6.94
CA TYR A 128 -2.18 -31.72 7.64
C TYR A 128 -0.93 -30.84 7.48
N GLY A 129 0.26 -31.45 7.42
CA GLY A 129 1.50 -30.72 7.15
C GLY A 129 1.45 -30.00 5.80
N LYS A 130 1.09 -30.74 4.74
CA LYS A 130 0.95 -30.17 3.38
C LYS A 130 -0.16 -29.12 3.34
N ALA A 131 -1.31 -29.39 3.96
CA ALA A 131 -2.42 -28.45 4.06
C ALA A 131 -1.99 -27.11 4.68
N TYR A 132 -1.34 -27.17 5.84
CA TYR A 132 -0.80 -25.99 6.52
C TYR A 132 0.19 -25.23 5.64
N GLY A 133 1.11 -25.94 4.99
CA GLY A 133 2.10 -25.33 4.12
C GLY A 133 1.53 -24.56 2.94
N GLN A 134 0.58 -25.16 2.23
CA GLN A 134 -0.08 -24.52 1.09
C GLN A 134 -0.92 -23.32 1.56
N ALA A 135 -1.58 -23.41 2.72
CA ALA A 135 -2.32 -22.30 3.31
C ALA A 135 -1.42 -21.12 3.68
N ILE A 136 -0.25 -21.36 4.27
CA ILE A 136 0.74 -20.30 4.55
C ILE A 136 1.23 -19.63 3.26
N ALA A 137 1.47 -20.42 2.21
CA ALA A 137 1.87 -19.87 0.90
C ALA A 137 0.75 -18.99 0.30
N ALA A 138 -0.50 -19.46 0.32
CA ALA A 138 -1.66 -18.69 -0.13
C ALA A 138 -1.78 -17.35 0.62
N LYS A 139 -1.68 -17.38 1.95
CA LYS A 139 -1.68 -16.17 2.78
C LYS A 139 -0.57 -15.19 2.38
N ALA A 140 0.64 -15.68 2.11
CA ALA A 140 1.75 -14.83 1.70
C ALA A 140 1.49 -14.14 0.34
N HIS A 141 0.91 -14.85 -0.62
CA HIS A 141 0.46 -14.26 -1.89
C HIS A 141 -0.60 -13.17 -1.66
N ALA A 142 -1.62 -13.44 -0.83
CA ALA A 142 -2.66 -12.48 -0.48
C ALA A 142 -2.10 -11.22 0.20
N GLU A 143 -1.15 -11.36 1.12
CA GLU A 143 -0.49 -10.21 1.76
C GLU A 143 0.33 -9.36 0.77
N ALA A 144 0.98 -10.00 -0.20
CA ALA A 144 1.69 -9.28 -1.26
C ALA A 144 0.72 -8.46 -2.12
N ILE A 145 -0.44 -9.03 -2.47
CA ILE A 145 -1.52 -8.31 -3.19
C ILE A 145 -2.00 -7.11 -2.38
N ILE A 146 -2.32 -7.29 -1.10
CA ILE A 146 -2.80 -6.22 -0.21
C ILE A 146 -1.80 -5.06 -0.15
N LYS A 147 -0.50 -5.38 -0.10
CA LYS A 147 0.57 -4.38 -0.12
C LYS A 147 0.63 -3.61 -1.44
N LEU A 148 0.51 -4.31 -2.57
CA LEU A 148 0.47 -3.68 -3.89
C LEU A 148 -0.76 -2.78 -4.03
N ALA A 149 -1.94 -3.29 -3.67
CA ALA A 149 -3.20 -2.56 -3.70
C ALA A 149 -3.16 -1.32 -2.79
N SER A 150 -2.61 -1.44 -1.59
CA SER A 150 -2.44 -0.31 -0.65
C SER A 150 -1.54 0.79 -1.23
N LYS A 151 -0.46 0.41 -1.90
CA LYS A 151 0.44 1.38 -2.57
C LYS A 151 -0.29 2.10 -3.70
N GLU A 152 -1.08 1.38 -4.48
CA GLU A 152 -1.81 1.97 -5.61
C GLU A 152 -2.96 2.86 -5.13
N TRP A 153 -3.71 2.44 -4.12
CA TRP A 153 -4.71 3.28 -3.45
C TRP A 153 -4.11 4.57 -2.91
N LYS A 154 -2.91 4.50 -2.32
CA LYS A 154 -2.18 5.69 -1.89
C LYS A 154 -1.87 6.62 -3.06
N ASN A 155 -1.45 6.10 -4.21
CA ASN A 155 -1.22 6.90 -5.42
C ASN A 155 -2.51 7.56 -5.93
N VAL A 156 -3.62 6.81 -5.99
CA VAL A 156 -4.94 7.33 -6.40
C VAL A 156 -5.40 8.45 -5.48
N LEU A 157 -5.28 8.26 -4.17
CA LEU A 157 -5.61 9.28 -3.17
C LEU A 157 -4.73 10.52 -3.31
N HIS A 158 -3.41 10.34 -3.50
CA HIS A 158 -2.49 11.46 -3.70
C HIS A 158 -2.75 12.20 -5.01
N ALA A 159 -3.06 11.51 -6.11
CA ALA A 159 -3.46 12.14 -7.37
C ALA A 159 -4.71 13.01 -7.20
N ARG A 160 -5.69 12.53 -6.42
CA ARG A 160 -6.91 13.30 -6.10
C ARG A 160 -6.60 14.52 -5.25
N VAL A 161 -5.76 14.39 -4.23
CA VAL A 161 -5.34 15.52 -3.37
C VAL A 161 -4.55 16.53 -4.19
N ASN A 162 -3.62 16.09 -5.03
CA ASN A 162 -2.86 16.95 -5.93
C ASN A 162 -3.81 17.77 -6.83
N THR A 163 -4.73 17.10 -7.51
CA THR A 163 -5.72 17.74 -8.39
C THR A 163 -6.57 18.79 -7.63
N GLN A 164 -6.91 18.52 -6.36
CA GLN A 164 -7.65 19.49 -5.54
C GLN A 164 -6.82 20.72 -5.22
N LEU A 165 -5.56 20.54 -4.80
CA LEU A 165 -4.66 21.65 -4.45
C LEU A 165 -4.30 22.49 -5.69
N GLU A 166 -4.02 21.87 -6.83
CA GLU A 166 -3.79 22.57 -8.11
C GLU A 166 -4.99 23.42 -8.51
N ARG A 167 -6.22 22.92 -8.33
CA ARG A 167 -7.45 23.71 -8.58
C ARG A 167 -7.57 24.89 -7.62
N GLU A 168 -7.18 24.75 -6.35
CA GLU A 168 -7.19 25.86 -5.40
C GLU A 168 -6.16 26.92 -5.75
N ILE A 169 -4.93 26.51 -6.10
CA ILE A 169 -3.89 27.40 -6.61
C ILE A 169 -4.40 28.18 -7.82
N HIS A 170 -4.98 27.49 -8.81
CA HIS A 170 -5.52 28.15 -9.99
C HIS A 170 -6.60 29.20 -9.67
N LYS A 171 -7.51 28.89 -8.74
CA LYS A 171 -8.51 29.87 -8.26
C LYS A 171 -7.87 31.09 -7.61
N LEU A 172 -6.79 30.90 -6.85
CA LEU A 172 -6.06 31.99 -6.22
C LEU A 172 -5.32 32.84 -7.26
N GLU A 173 -4.65 32.23 -8.24
CA GLU A 173 -3.98 32.94 -9.33
C GLU A 173 -4.94 33.84 -10.12
N VAL A 174 -6.14 33.36 -10.40
CA VAL A 174 -7.18 34.17 -11.08
C VAL A 174 -7.53 35.39 -10.25
N LYS A 175 -7.71 35.24 -8.93
CA LYS A 175 -8.01 36.37 -8.03
C LYS A 175 -6.84 37.33 -7.89
N ILE A 176 -5.61 36.82 -7.82
CA ILE A 176 -4.38 37.62 -7.80
C ILE A 176 -4.31 38.50 -9.05
N LYS A 177 -4.55 37.94 -10.25
CA LYS A 177 -4.57 38.72 -11.50
C LYS A 177 -5.58 39.88 -11.46
N VAL A 178 -6.71 39.73 -10.76
CA VAL A 178 -7.68 40.82 -10.58
C VAL A 178 -7.12 41.91 -9.66
N LEU A 179 -6.48 41.52 -8.55
CA LEU A 179 -5.84 42.46 -7.62
C LEU A 179 -4.67 43.21 -8.29
N GLU A 180 -3.86 42.52 -9.10
CA GLU A 180 -2.77 43.15 -9.87
C GLU A 180 -3.29 44.19 -10.85
N LYS A 181 -4.35 43.84 -11.59
CA LYS A 181 -5.00 44.81 -12.49
C LYS A 181 -5.49 46.03 -11.73
N ALA A 182 -6.01 45.84 -10.51
CA ALA A 182 -6.43 46.92 -9.62
C ALA A 182 -5.27 47.72 -8.99
N GLY A 183 -4.01 47.42 -9.36
CA GLY A 183 -2.81 48.11 -8.86
C GLY A 183 -2.54 47.83 -7.38
N ILE A 184 -2.92 46.64 -6.90
CA ILE A 184 -2.63 46.15 -5.54
C ILE A 184 -1.38 45.27 -5.64
N ASP A 185 -0.42 45.48 -4.73
CA ASP A 185 0.75 44.63 -4.64
C ASP A 185 0.37 43.24 -4.13
N VAL A 186 0.78 42.21 -4.86
CA VAL A 186 0.50 40.80 -4.59
C VAL A 186 1.77 39.96 -4.55
N THR A 187 2.95 40.61 -4.55
CA THR A 187 4.25 39.94 -4.73
C THR A 187 4.43 38.82 -3.71
N GLU A 188 4.15 39.08 -2.44
CA GLU A 188 4.29 38.09 -1.38
C GLU A 188 3.27 36.94 -1.48
N ILE A 189 2.04 37.22 -1.95
CA ILE A 189 1.02 36.20 -2.21
C ILE A 189 1.48 35.25 -3.33
N LYS A 190 2.11 35.79 -4.38
CA LYS A 190 2.70 34.99 -5.46
C LYS A 190 3.82 34.10 -4.97
N THR A 191 4.71 34.62 -4.12
CA THR A 191 5.79 33.82 -3.51
C THR A 191 5.22 32.63 -2.74
N ARG A 192 4.18 32.84 -1.93
CA ARG A 192 3.52 31.74 -1.18
C ARG A 192 2.90 30.70 -2.10
N LEU A 193 2.27 31.12 -3.18
CA LEU A 193 1.72 30.20 -4.19
C LEU A 193 2.80 29.39 -4.91
N GLU A 194 3.93 30.01 -5.26
CA GLU A 194 5.04 29.27 -5.87
C GLU A 194 5.66 28.26 -4.90
N SER A 195 5.81 28.63 -3.62
CA SER A 195 6.19 27.66 -2.58
C SER A 195 5.19 26.52 -2.45
N ALA A 196 3.88 26.80 -2.54
CA ALA A 196 2.84 25.77 -2.50
C ALA A 196 2.93 24.82 -3.72
N LYS A 197 3.21 25.34 -4.92
CA LYS A 197 3.45 24.52 -6.12
C LYS A 197 4.66 23.61 -5.95
N ASN A 198 5.74 24.12 -5.38
CA ASN A 198 6.95 23.34 -5.12
C ASN A 198 6.71 22.24 -4.08
N ALA A 199 5.92 22.52 -3.04
CA ALA A 199 5.51 21.54 -2.05
C ALA A 199 4.65 20.43 -2.69
N ILE A 200 3.71 20.78 -3.57
CA ILE A 200 2.93 19.82 -4.36
C ILE A 200 3.82 18.93 -5.23
N GLN A 201 4.79 19.52 -5.95
CA GLN A 201 5.74 18.77 -6.78
C GLN A 201 6.61 17.81 -5.95
N SER A 202 6.91 18.20 -4.71
CA SER A 202 7.66 17.38 -3.76
C SER A 202 6.79 16.35 -3.01
N ALA A 203 5.49 16.26 -3.34
CA ALA A 203 4.48 15.46 -2.65
C ALA A 203 4.33 15.77 -1.14
N ASP A 204 4.73 16.98 -0.73
CA ASP A 204 4.53 17.51 0.62
C ASP A 204 3.19 18.24 0.71
N TYR A 205 2.12 17.46 0.79
CA TYR A 205 0.74 17.96 0.72
C TYR A 205 0.29 18.69 1.99
N GLU A 206 0.93 18.46 3.15
CA GLU A 206 0.61 19.21 4.37
C GLU A 206 1.14 20.64 4.26
N THR A 207 2.42 20.79 3.95
CA THR A 207 3.02 22.11 3.70
C THR A 207 2.32 22.85 2.57
N ALA A 208 1.92 22.15 1.50
CA ALA A 208 1.15 22.77 0.41
C ALA A 208 -0.20 23.34 0.89
N LYS A 209 -0.93 22.65 1.77
CA LYS A 209 -2.21 23.14 2.32
C LYS A 209 -2.02 24.38 3.18
N GLU A 210 -1.01 24.37 4.05
CA GLU A 210 -0.70 25.51 4.92
C GLU A 210 -0.38 26.76 4.09
N LEU A 211 0.51 26.62 3.09
CA LEU A 211 0.88 27.72 2.19
C LEU A 211 -0.31 28.25 1.37
N ILE A 212 -1.23 27.38 0.95
CA ILE A 212 -2.46 27.79 0.26
C ILE A 212 -3.39 28.56 1.20
N GLU A 213 -3.53 28.16 2.47
CA GLU A 213 -4.33 28.89 3.45
C GLU A 213 -3.71 30.25 3.83
N GLU A 214 -2.39 30.32 3.98
CA GLU A 214 -1.67 31.59 4.14
C GLU A 214 -1.97 32.52 2.95
N ALA A 215 -1.81 32.03 1.72
CA ALA A 215 -2.09 32.80 0.51
C ALA A 215 -3.56 33.25 0.44
N LYS A 216 -4.52 32.42 0.86
CA LYS A 216 -5.95 32.79 0.96
C LYS A 216 -6.17 33.95 1.92
N ASN A 217 -5.53 33.92 3.09
CA ASN A 217 -5.67 34.95 4.11
C ASN A 217 -5.06 36.28 3.64
N MET A 218 -3.84 36.25 3.11
CA MET A 218 -3.22 37.45 2.53
C MET A 218 -4.04 38.03 1.37
N LEU A 219 -4.65 37.16 0.54
CA LEU A 219 -5.52 37.59 -0.54
C LEU A 219 -6.82 38.23 -0.04
N ARG A 220 -7.39 37.74 1.07
CA ARG A 220 -8.55 38.40 1.72
C ARG A 220 -8.16 39.78 2.23
N ASP A 221 -7.02 39.91 2.90
CA ASP A 221 -6.55 41.18 3.45
C ASP A 221 -6.27 42.20 2.36
N ALA A 222 -5.56 41.79 1.30
CA ALA A 222 -5.31 42.61 0.12
C ALA A 222 -6.62 43.06 -0.56
N PHE A 223 -7.62 42.19 -0.63
CA PHE A 223 -8.93 42.52 -1.19
C PHE A 223 -9.71 43.52 -0.32
N ILE A 224 -9.66 43.38 1.02
CA ILE A 224 -10.31 44.31 1.96
C ILE A 224 -9.65 45.69 1.87
N GLN A 225 -8.32 45.76 1.85
CA GLN A 225 -7.56 47.01 1.73
C GLN A 225 -7.75 47.66 0.36
N GLY A 226 -7.84 46.86 -0.71
CA GLY A 226 -8.01 47.31 -2.09
C GLY A 226 -9.45 47.59 -2.52
N ARG A 227 -10.44 47.38 -1.64
CA ARG A 227 -11.87 47.37 -1.98
C ARG A 227 -12.37 48.66 -2.65
N GLY A 228 -11.76 49.80 -2.35
CA GLY A 228 -12.04 51.09 -3.01
C GLY A 228 -11.52 51.18 -4.45
N LYS A 229 -10.36 50.60 -4.74
CA LYS A 229 -9.73 50.58 -6.08
C LYS A 229 -10.43 49.60 -7.02
N ILE A 230 -10.91 48.48 -6.49
CA ILE A 230 -11.61 47.44 -7.26
C ILE A 230 -13.03 47.90 -7.68
N ARG A 231 -13.70 48.72 -6.86
CA ARG A 231 -15.06 49.23 -7.13
C ARG A 231 -15.14 50.20 -8.31
N GLY A 232 -14.02 50.82 -8.69
CA GLY A 232 -13.92 51.73 -9.84
C GLY A 232 -13.57 51.03 -11.16
N MET A 233 -13.33 49.71 -11.16
CA MET A 233 -13.06 48.95 -12.38
C MET A 233 -14.35 48.45 -13.01
N ASN A 234 -14.52 48.71 -14.32
CA ASN A 234 -15.45 47.96 -15.17
C ASN A 234 -14.91 46.52 -15.35
N LEU A 235 -15.06 45.71 -14.31
CA LEU A 235 -14.90 44.27 -14.41
C LEU A 235 -16.02 43.74 -15.33
N PRO A 236 -15.75 42.78 -16.24
CA PRO A 236 -16.79 42.19 -17.07
C PRO A 236 -17.88 41.63 -16.16
N GLY A 237 -19.02 42.30 -16.19
CA GLY A 237 -20.17 41.97 -15.37
C GLY A 237 -20.58 40.54 -15.64
N GLY A 238 -20.64 39.74 -14.58
CA GLY A 238 -21.35 38.47 -14.62
C GLY A 238 -22.75 38.75 -15.17
N THR A 239 -23.10 37.99 -16.21
CA THR A 239 -24.40 37.98 -16.86
C THR A 239 -25.51 38.23 -15.84
N GLY A 240 -26.28 39.29 -16.09
CA GLY A 240 -27.43 39.66 -15.29
C GLY A 240 -28.37 38.46 -15.16
N ARG A 241 -28.34 37.82 -13.98
CA ARG A 241 -29.45 37.00 -13.52
C ARG A 241 -30.57 37.96 -13.17
N GLY A 242 -31.42 38.23 -14.16
CA GLY A 242 -32.79 38.61 -13.89
C GLY A 242 -33.39 37.58 -12.96
N ARG A 243 -33.78 38.02 -11.77
CA ARG A 243 -34.67 37.30 -10.86
C ARG A 243 -36.13 37.60 -11.29
N PRO A 244 -37.06 36.72 -10.90
CA PRO A 244 -38.11 36.13 -11.73
C PRO A 244 -39.15 37.11 -12.26
#